data_AF-A0A847W2G4-F1
#
_entry.id   AF-A0A847W2G4-F1
#
_cell.length_a   1.000
_cell.length_b   1.000
_cell.length_c   1.000
_cell.angle_alpha   90.00
_cell.angle_beta   90.00
_cell.angle_gamma   90.00
#
_symmetry.space_group_name_H-M   'P 1'
#
loop_
_entity.id
_entity.type
_entity.pdbx_description
1 polymer ?
#
loop_
_entity_poly.entity_id
_entity_poly.type
_entity_poly.pdbx_seq_one_letter_code
_entity_poly.pdbx_strand_id
1 'polypeptide(L)'
;MKHLYIAIAFMSIVAMFIFLRKDSFKEKKQKVMEISEINGIYYKYNAARGLSYSIEIKKEESNYFLNAKFDDPENSYKPTDLIWESEEYAQTIKMFFDRIIAVFDNNDVLSWDGFDGHDPRALDGWGFDLRIDFGNGSQLIAKGENSFPKEYSEVRKEFYDLINEIIRIYHDSEK
;
A
#
# COMPACT_ATOMS: atom_id res chain seq x y z
N MET A 1 37.19 54.09 12.82
CA MET A 1 37.73 53.17 11.81
C MET A 1 37.63 51.69 12.21
N LYS A 2 38.15 51.24 13.37
CA LYS A 2 38.09 49.82 13.79
C LYS A 2 36.66 49.25 14.01
N HIS A 3 35.73 50.06 14.53
CA HIS A 3 34.34 49.62 14.77
C HIS A 3 33.52 49.39 13.48
N LEU A 4 33.88 50.05 12.37
CA LEU A 4 33.18 49.89 11.09
C LEU A 4 33.50 48.55 10.43
N TYR A 5 34.74 48.06 10.56
CA TYR A 5 35.16 46.75 10.04
C TYR A 5 34.50 45.57 10.77
N ILE A 6 34.28 45.71 12.09
CA ILE A 6 33.62 44.66 12.89
C ILE A 6 32.15 44.53 12.50
N ALA A 7 31.46 45.65 12.26
CA ALA A 7 30.05 45.64 11.84
C ALA A 7 29.87 45.02 10.43
N ILE A 8 30.77 45.31 9.49
CA ILE A 8 30.74 44.73 8.14
C ILE A 8 31.03 43.22 8.20
N ALA A 9 32.03 42.79 8.96
CA ALA A 9 32.35 41.37 9.11
C ALA A 9 31.18 40.56 9.72
N PHE A 10 30.47 41.14 10.69
CA PHE A 10 29.32 40.49 11.33
C PHE A 10 28.13 40.35 10.35
N MET A 11 27.85 41.37 9.55
CA MET A 11 26.81 41.33 8.51
C MET A 11 27.09 40.24 7.46
N SER A 12 28.36 40.08 7.05
CA SER A 12 28.77 39.04 6.10
C SER A 12 28.58 37.63 6.65
N ILE A 13 28.90 37.40 7.93
CA ILE A 13 28.74 36.09 8.58
C ILE A 13 27.25 35.74 8.73
N VAL A 14 26.41 36.71 9.10
CA VAL A 14 24.96 36.51 9.21
C VAL A 14 24.33 36.23 7.84
N ALA A 15 24.73 36.96 6.79
CA ALA A 15 24.27 36.70 5.43
C ALA A 15 24.70 35.32 4.93
N MET A 16 25.93 34.89 5.22
CA MET A 16 26.43 33.56 4.88
C MET A 16 25.70 32.45 5.66
N PHE A 17 25.40 32.66 6.94
CA PHE A 17 24.58 31.73 7.73
C PHE A 17 23.13 31.63 7.22
N ILE A 18 22.52 32.74 6.81
CA ILE A 18 21.18 32.74 6.20
C ILE A 18 21.20 32.03 4.85
N PHE A 19 22.23 32.25 4.03
CA PHE A 19 22.40 31.59 2.74
C PHE A 19 22.62 30.07 2.90
N LEU A 20 23.51 29.66 3.81
CA LEU A 20 23.75 28.24 4.14
C LEU A 20 22.52 27.55 4.74
N ARG A 21 21.71 28.28 5.52
CA ARG A 21 20.45 27.75 6.09
C ARG A 21 19.32 27.67 5.05
N LYS A 22 19.37 28.51 4.01
CA LYS A 22 18.43 28.44 2.87
C LYS A 22 18.74 27.23 2.00
N ASP A 23 20.01 26.87 1.83
CA ASP A 23 20.43 25.61 1.16
C ASP A 23 20.15 24.35 2.00
N SER A 24 20.12 24.46 3.34
CA SER A 24 19.73 23.33 4.22
C SER A 24 18.23 23.10 4.27
N PHE A 25 17.40 24.07 3.86
CA PHE A 25 16.01 23.86 3.49
C PHE A 25 15.94 23.41 2.03
N LYS A 26 16.57 22.27 1.73
CA LYS A 26 16.07 21.43 0.64
C LYS A 26 14.62 21.15 1.01
N GLU A 27 13.69 21.82 0.35
CA GLU A 27 12.30 21.37 0.30
C GLU A 27 12.37 19.87 0.04
N LYS A 28 11.98 19.05 1.03
CA LYS A 28 11.61 17.66 0.74
C LYS A 28 10.45 17.81 -0.22
N LYS A 29 10.73 17.85 -1.51
CA LYS A 29 9.73 17.85 -2.56
C LYS A 29 8.90 16.61 -2.28
N GLN A 30 7.68 16.80 -1.80
CA GLN A 30 6.80 15.70 -1.44
C GLN A 30 6.66 14.85 -2.70
N LYS A 31 7.12 13.59 -2.64
CA LYS A 31 7.00 12.68 -3.77
C LYS A 31 5.50 12.48 -3.99
N VAL A 32 5.02 12.87 -5.15
CA VAL A 32 3.61 12.74 -5.51
C VAL A 32 3.32 11.26 -5.74
N MET A 33 2.28 10.73 -5.12
CA MET A 33 1.83 9.36 -5.34
C MET A 33 0.95 9.36 -6.58
N GLU A 34 1.34 8.58 -7.59
CA GLU A 34 0.64 8.45 -8.86
C GLU A 34 0.25 6.99 -9.06
N ILE A 35 -1.00 6.72 -9.44
CA ILE A 35 -1.50 5.34 -9.64
C ILE A 35 -0.64 4.57 -10.65
N SER A 36 -0.17 5.25 -11.69
CA SER A 36 0.70 4.65 -12.71
C SER A 36 2.07 4.20 -12.19
N GLU A 37 2.51 4.70 -11.03
CA GLU A 37 3.76 4.34 -10.39
C GLU A 37 3.61 3.21 -9.37
N ILE A 38 2.40 2.70 -9.11
CA ILE A 38 2.20 1.58 -8.19
C ILE A 38 2.97 0.36 -8.69
N ASN A 39 3.78 -0.22 -7.81
CA ASN A 39 4.56 -1.42 -8.08
C ASN A 39 4.44 -2.50 -7.00
N GLY A 40 3.82 -2.20 -5.85
CA GLY A 40 3.54 -3.17 -4.82
C GLY A 40 2.21 -2.88 -4.15
N ILE A 41 1.42 -3.92 -3.92
CA ILE A 41 0.14 -3.83 -3.23
C ILE A 41 0.12 -4.96 -2.20
N TYR A 42 -0.05 -4.61 -0.94
CA TYR A 42 -0.32 -5.55 0.13
C TYR A 42 -1.66 -5.20 0.75
N TYR A 43 -2.56 -6.18 0.80
CA TYR A 43 -3.86 -6.07 1.44
C TYR A 43 -4.06 -7.24 2.39
N LYS A 44 -4.48 -6.95 3.61
CA LYS A 44 -4.88 -7.93 4.60
C LYS A 44 -6.30 -7.65 5.03
N TYR A 45 -7.13 -8.68 5.06
CA TYR A 45 -8.46 -8.66 5.65
C TYR A 45 -8.50 -9.60 6.85
N ASN A 46 -8.91 -9.07 8.00
CA ASN A 46 -9.07 -9.82 9.23
C ASN A 46 -10.55 -9.82 9.60
N ALA A 47 -11.15 -10.98 9.81
CA ALA A 47 -12.50 -11.09 10.31
C ALA A 47 -12.52 -11.88 11.62
N ALA A 48 -13.29 -11.41 12.60
CA ALA A 48 -13.52 -12.15 13.84
C ALA A 48 -14.22 -13.49 13.58
N ARG A 49 -15.03 -13.57 12.52
CA ARG A 49 -15.67 -14.78 12.01
C ARG A 49 -15.64 -14.80 10.49
N GLY A 50 -15.33 -15.97 9.92
CA GLY A 50 -15.22 -16.17 8.48
C GLY A 50 -13.78 -16.09 7.98
N LEU A 51 -13.63 -15.96 6.66
CA LEU A 51 -12.34 -16.00 5.99
C LEU A 51 -11.50 -14.76 6.31
N SER A 52 -10.32 -14.99 6.90
CA SER A 52 -9.24 -14.01 6.94
C SER A 52 -8.21 -14.34 5.86
N TYR A 53 -7.65 -13.32 5.23
CA TYR A 53 -6.68 -13.52 4.16
C TYR A 53 -5.74 -12.32 4.00
N SER A 54 -4.61 -12.54 3.33
CA SER A 54 -3.77 -11.48 2.79
C SER A 54 -3.38 -11.78 1.36
N ILE A 55 -3.29 -10.74 0.54
CA ILE A 55 -2.79 -10.78 -0.82
C ILE A 55 -1.67 -9.74 -0.94
N GLU A 56 -0.50 -10.16 -1.40
CA GLU A 56 0.58 -9.29 -1.85
C GLU A 56 0.75 -9.49 -3.36
N ILE A 57 0.68 -8.42 -4.15
CA ILE A 57 1.04 -8.42 -5.57
C ILE A 57 2.15 -7.42 -5.80
N LYS A 58 3.24 -7.86 -6.42
CA LYS A 58 4.37 -7.01 -6.82
C LYS A 58 4.54 -7.02 -8.33
N LYS A 59 4.91 -5.87 -8.87
CA LYS A 59 5.28 -5.65 -10.27
C LYS A 59 6.73 -5.21 -10.31
N GLU A 60 7.58 -6.04 -10.90
CA GLU A 60 8.99 -5.74 -11.11
C GLU A 60 9.27 -5.75 -12.61
N GLU A 61 9.46 -4.56 -13.19
CA GLU A 61 9.57 -4.37 -14.65
C GLU A 61 8.39 -4.96 -15.42
N SER A 62 8.58 -6.16 -15.98
CA SER A 62 7.61 -6.92 -16.77
C SER A 62 7.01 -8.11 -16.01
N ASN A 63 7.59 -8.44 -14.85
CA ASN A 63 7.25 -9.61 -14.05
C ASN A 63 6.24 -9.25 -12.97
N TYR A 64 5.41 -10.22 -12.63
CA TYR A 64 4.41 -10.11 -11.58
C TYR A 64 4.55 -11.27 -10.60
N PHE A 65 4.45 -10.95 -9.32
CA PHE A 65 4.55 -11.91 -8.23
C PHE A 65 3.32 -11.79 -7.36
N LEU A 66 2.77 -12.92 -6.95
CA LEU A 66 1.64 -12.97 -6.03
C LEU A 66 1.97 -13.88 -4.86
N ASN A 67 1.77 -13.36 -3.64
CA ASN A 67 1.67 -14.18 -2.43
C ASN A 67 0.27 -14.03 -1.86
N ALA A 68 -0.41 -15.14 -1.58
CA ALA A 68 -1.69 -15.14 -0.89
C ALA A 68 -1.66 -16.07 0.31
N LYS A 69 -2.19 -15.59 1.44
CA LYS A 69 -2.39 -16.39 2.66
C LYS A 69 -3.86 -16.41 3.01
N PHE A 70 -4.43 -17.58 3.24
CA PHE A 70 -5.86 -17.72 3.51
C PHE A 70 -6.16 -19.01 4.27
N ASP A 71 -7.26 -19.02 5.02
CA ASP A 71 -7.80 -20.24 5.60
C ASP A 71 -8.60 -20.99 4.53
N ASP A 72 -8.07 -22.11 4.05
CA ASP A 72 -8.73 -22.90 3.00
C ASP A 72 -10.04 -23.51 3.55
N PRO A 73 -11.22 -23.18 2.97
CA PRO A 73 -12.48 -23.76 3.41
C PRO A 73 -12.56 -25.28 3.18
N GLU A 74 -11.77 -25.83 2.25
CA GLU A 74 -11.70 -27.26 1.97
C GLU A 74 -10.63 -27.98 2.83
N ASN A 75 -9.68 -27.24 3.40
CA ASN A 75 -8.61 -27.79 4.25
C ASN A 75 -8.33 -26.90 5.47
N SER A 76 -9.31 -26.81 6.37
CA SER A 76 -9.34 -25.85 7.47
C SER A 76 -8.32 -26.10 8.61
N TYR A 77 -7.43 -27.09 8.49
CA TYR A 77 -6.51 -27.44 9.57
C TYR A 77 -5.30 -26.50 9.66
N LYS A 78 -4.91 -25.87 8.54
CA LYS A 78 -3.79 -24.93 8.48
C LYS A 78 -4.05 -23.84 7.43
N PRO A 79 -3.62 -22.60 7.68
CA PRO A 79 -3.59 -21.57 6.64
C PRO A 79 -2.73 -22.01 5.46
N THR A 80 -3.21 -21.75 4.25
CA THR A 80 -2.47 -21.94 3.00
C THR A 80 -1.56 -20.72 2.78
N ASP A 81 -0.32 -20.95 2.33
CA ASP A 81 0.64 -19.92 1.90
C ASP A 81 0.99 -20.20 0.44
N LEU A 82 0.32 -19.49 -0.47
CA LEU A 82 0.41 -19.67 -1.90
C LEU A 82 1.36 -18.63 -2.50
N ILE A 83 2.30 -19.09 -3.32
CA ILE A 83 3.24 -18.24 -4.04
C ILE A 83 3.15 -18.55 -5.52
N TRP A 84 2.82 -17.53 -6.33
CA TRP A 84 2.87 -17.59 -7.78
C TRP A 84 3.92 -16.62 -8.31
N GLU A 85 5.00 -17.18 -8.85
CA GLU A 85 6.14 -16.45 -9.43
C GLU A 85 6.58 -17.02 -10.79
N SER A 86 5.92 -18.07 -11.30
CA SER A 86 6.25 -18.70 -12.57
C SER A 86 5.57 -18.00 -13.76
N GLU A 87 6.15 -18.18 -14.96
CA GLU A 87 5.58 -17.68 -16.21
C GLU A 87 4.14 -18.16 -16.47
N GLU A 88 3.78 -19.33 -15.93
CA GLU A 88 2.44 -19.93 -16.03
C GLU A 88 1.35 -18.99 -15.51
N TYR A 89 1.58 -18.37 -14.35
CA TYR A 89 0.58 -17.50 -13.69
C TYR A 89 0.74 -16.03 -14.07
N ALA A 90 1.78 -15.65 -14.82
CA ALA A 90 2.12 -14.25 -15.08
C ALA A 90 0.96 -13.42 -15.67
N GLN A 91 0.21 -13.99 -16.63
CA GLN A 91 -0.95 -13.30 -17.23
C GLN A 91 -2.11 -13.14 -16.22
N THR A 92 -2.36 -14.16 -15.40
CA THR A 92 -3.38 -14.14 -14.36
C THR A 92 -3.05 -13.10 -13.29
N ILE A 93 -1.80 -13.07 -12.81
CA ILE A 93 -1.36 -12.10 -11.80
C ILE A 93 -1.45 -10.68 -12.37
N LYS A 94 -1.02 -10.47 -13.63
CA LYS A 94 -1.16 -9.18 -14.29
C LYS A 94 -2.62 -8.74 -14.38
N MET A 95 -3.54 -9.63 -14.75
CA MET A 95 -4.97 -9.33 -14.79
C MET A 95 -5.51 -8.91 -13.42
N PHE A 96 -5.11 -9.60 -12.34
CA PHE A 96 -5.48 -9.21 -10.97
C PHE A 96 -4.92 -7.84 -10.59
N PHE A 97 -3.65 -7.58 -10.91
CA PHE A 97 -3.04 -6.28 -10.67
C PHE A 97 -3.81 -5.16 -11.39
N ASP A 98 -4.08 -5.31 -12.69
CA ASP A 98 -4.79 -4.31 -13.49
C ASP A 98 -6.21 -4.04 -12.95
N ARG A 99 -6.92 -5.08 -12.48
CA ARG A 99 -8.23 -4.93 -11.82
C ARG A 99 -8.15 -4.11 -10.54
N ILE A 100 -7.18 -4.40 -9.67
CA ILE A 100 -6.97 -3.64 -8.44
C ILE A 100 -6.65 -2.18 -8.76
N ILE A 101 -5.79 -1.92 -9.74
CA ILE A 101 -5.45 -0.56 -10.17
C ILE A 101 -6.70 0.20 -10.63
N ALA A 102 -7.55 -0.43 -11.43
CA ALA A 102 -8.81 0.19 -11.87
C ALA A 102 -9.74 0.50 -10.70
N VAL A 103 -9.83 -0.41 -9.72
CA VAL A 103 -10.63 -0.18 -8.50
C VAL A 103 -10.03 0.93 -7.63
N PHE A 104 -8.71 1.02 -7.53
CA PHE A 104 -8.05 2.10 -6.78
C PHE A 104 -8.29 3.48 -7.40
N ASP A 105 -8.23 3.58 -8.72
CA ASP A 105 -8.48 4.83 -9.46
C ASP A 105 -9.94 5.28 -9.33
N ASN A 106 -10.88 4.36 -9.55
CA ASN A 106 -12.31 4.67 -9.48
C ASN A 106 -12.81 5.04 -8.07
N ASN A 107 -12.09 4.68 -7.01
CA ASN A 107 -12.51 4.86 -5.62
C ASN A 107 -11.56 5.80 -4.82
N ASP A 108 -10.69 6.54 -5.50
CA ASP A 108 -9.78 7.53 -4.90
C ASP A 108 -8.96 6.95 -3.72
N VAL A 109 -8.44 5.73 -3.89
CA VAL A 109 -7.74 5.02 -2.80
C VAL A 109 -6.46 5.74 -2.37
N LEU A 110 -5.86 6.57 -3.22
CA LEU A 110 -4.71 7.39 -2.85
C LEU A 110 -5.05 8.38 -1.72
N SER A 111 -6.31 8.78 -1.58
CA SER A 111 -6.76 9.65 -0.49
C SER A 111 -6.76 8.96 0.87
N TRP A 112 -6.58 7.64 0.91
CA TRP A 112 -6.59 6.86 2.16
C TRP A 112 -5.26 6.93 2.90
N ASP A 113 -4.23 7.55 2.33
CA ASP A 113 -2.93 7.64 2.99
C ASP A 113 -3.02 8.25 4.39
N GLY A 114 -2.49 7.51 5.36
CA GLY A 114 -2.54 7.85 6.78
C GLY A 114 -3.88 7.56 7.47
N PHE A 115 -4.86 6.94 6.79
CA PHE A 115 -6.09 6.51 7.43
C PHE A 115 -5.79 5.46 8.53
N ASP A 116 -6.21 5.75 9.75
CA ASP A 116 -6.10 4.88 10.92
C ASP A 116 -7.45 4.94 11.69
N GLY A 117 -8.37 4.06 11.30
CA GLY A 117 -9.72 4.00 11.85
C GLY A 117 -9.87 2.89 12.89
N HIS A 118 -10.51 3.18 14.03
CA HIS A 118 -10.82 2.17 15.03
C HIS A 118 -12.15 2.47 15.73
N ASP A 119 -13.12 1.55 15.62
CA ASP A 119 -14.36 1.55 16.42
C ASP A 119 -14.35 0.37 17.42
N PRO A 120 -14.10 0.63 18.73
CA PRO A 120 -14.02 -0.42 19.74
C PRO A 120 -15.39 -0.97 20.18
N ARG A 121 -16.51 -0.40 19.71
CA ARG A 121 -17.86 -0.79 20.15
C ARG A 121 -18.43 -1.97 19.37
N ALA A 122 -17.79 -2.39 18.28
CA ALA A 122 -18.21 -3.54 17.50
C ALA A 122 -17.86 -4.85 18.23
N LEU A 123 -18.88 -5.68 18.49
CA LEU A 123 -18.72 -6.97 19.20
C LEU A 123 -18.22 -8.09 18.28
N ASP A 124 -18.70 -8.11 17.04
CA ASP A 124 -18.18 -8.92 15.95
C ASP A 124 -17.65 -7.93 14.91
N GLY A 125 -16.39 -8.06 14.52
CA GLY A 125 -15.72 -7.05 13.73
C GLY A 125 -14.85 -7.59 12.62
N TRP A 126 -14.44 -6.69 11.75
CA TRP A 126 -13.41 -6.94 10.76
C TRP A 126 -12.50 -5.72 10.66
N GLY A 127 -11.34 -5.96 10.07
CA GLY A 127 -10.38 -4.92 9.80
C GLY A 127 -9.61 -5.16 8.52
N PHE A 128 -8.90 -4.13 8.09
CA PHE A 128 -7.98 -4.22 6.97
C PHE A 128 -6.67 -3.52 7.27
N ASP A 129 -5.62 -4.01 6.61
CA ASP A 129 -4.35 -3.31 6.44
C ASP A 129 -4.09 -3.20 4.94
N LEU A 130 -3.81 -1.99 4.45
CA LEU A 130 -3.43 -1.71 3.06
C LEU A 130 -2.08 -1.00 3.05
N ARG A 131 -1.17 -1.51 2.21
CA ARG A 131 0.10 -0.85 1.89
C ARG A 131 0.26 -0.82 0.37
N ILE A 132 0.58 0.35 -0.17
CA ILE A 132 0.87 0.52 -1.59
C ILE A 132 2.28 1.09 -1.72
N ASP A 133 3.13 0.38 -2.45
CA ASP A 133 4.49 0.77 -2.76
C ASP A 133 4.52 1.41 -4.16
N PHE A 134 5.25 2.52 -4.30
CA PHE A 134 5.38 3.27 -5.55
C PHE A 134 6.81 3.21 -6.08
N GLY A 135 6.97 3.26 -7.40
CA GLY A 135 8.27 3.25 -8.08
C GLY A 135 9.20 4.40 -7.66
N ASN A 136 8.64 5.53 -7.25
CA ASN A 136 9.42 6.65 -6.73
C ASN A 136 9.93 6.42 -5.29
N GLY A 137 9.52 5.33 -4.62
CA GLY A 137 9.88 4.98 -3.25
C GLY A 137 9.01 5.61 -2.15
N SER A 138 7.92 6.30 -2.49
CA SER A 138 6.86 6.61 -1.54
C SER A 138 6.06 5.37 -1.19
N GLN A 139 5.31 5.46 -0.10
CA GLN A 139 4.43 4.40 0.37
C GLN A 139 3.16 5.01 0.92
N LEU A 140 2.02 4.42 0.56
CA LEU A 140 0.73 4.68 1.18
C LEU A 140 0.47 3.60 2.23
N ILE A 141 0.00 4.01 3.41
CA ILE A 141 -0.45 3.08 4.45
C ILE A 141 -1.84 3.49 4.93
N ALA A 142 -2.76 2.54 4.97
CA ALA A 142 -4.10 2.71 5.53
C ALA A 142 -4.48 1.47 6.33
N LYS A 143 -5.12 1.64 7.47
CA LYS A 143 -5.67 0.53 8.27
C LYS A 143 -6.96 0.94 8.96
N GLY A 144 -7.83 -0.05 9.17
CA GLY A 144 -9.12 0.20 9.79
C GLY A 144 -9.62 -1.02 10.54
N GLU A 145 -10.20 -0.81 11.71
CA GLU A 145 -10.88 -1.82 12.50
C GLU A 145 -12.29 -1.32 12.83
N ASN A 146 -13.30 -1.88 12.17
CA ASN A 146 -14.70 -1.46 12.25
C ASN A 146 -14.98 0.03 11.90
N SER A 147 -13.96 0.74 11.44
CA SER A 147 -14.02 2.11 10.94
C SER A 147 -13.18 2.18 9.67
N PHE A 148 -13.81 2.62 8.58
CA PHE A 148 -13.27 2.47 7.23
C PHE A 148 -13.32 3.78 6.45
N PRO A 149 -12.40 3.98 5.50
CA PRO A 149 -12.45 5.14 4.62
C PRO A 149 -13.67 5.06 3.70
N LYS A 150 -14.00 6.20 3.07
CA LYS A 150 -15.07 6.25 2.08
C LYS A 150 -14.74 5.31 0.90
N GLU A 151 -15.77 4.70 0.32
CA GLU A 151 -15.66 3.72 -0.79
C GLU A 151 -14.90 2.41 -0.45
N TYR A 152 -14.61 2.17 0.84
CA TYR A 152 -13.95 0.93 1.26
C TYR A 152 -14.70 -0.34 0.87
N SER A 153 -16.03 -0.29 0.78
CA SER A 153 -16.84 -1.45 0.41
C SER A 153 -16.50 -2.00 -0.97
N GLU A 154 -16.25 -1.12 -1.95
CA GLU A 154 -15.96 -1.50 -3.34
C GLU A 154 -14.57 -2.13 -3.45
N VAL A 155 -13.57 -1.53 -2.79
CA VAL A 155 -12.20 -2.06 -2.74
C VAL A 155 -12.17 -3.42 -2.04
N ARG A 156 -12.84 -3.53 -0.87
CA ARG A 156 -12.95 -4.80 -0.14
C ARG A 156 -13.62 -5.89 -0.98
N LYS A 157 -14.66 -5.53 -1.75
CA LYS A 157 -15.35 -6.47 -2.62
C LYS A 157 -14.41 -7.03 -3.68
N GLU A 158 -13.59 -6.20 -4.32
CA GLU A 158 -12.62 -6.66 -5.31
C GLU A 158 -11.62 -7.65 -4.69
N PHE A 159 -11.03 -7.35 -3.54
CA PHE A 159 -10.12 -8.28 -2.87
C PHE A 159 -10.80 -9.59 -2.44
N TYR A 160 -12.08 -9.53 -2.07
CA TYR A 160 -12.87 -10.73 -1.78
C TYR A 160 -13.11 -11.57 -3.04
N ASP A 161 -13.43 -10.94 -4.17
CA ASP A 161 -13.61 -11.65 -5.45
C ASP A 161 -12.28 -12.28 -5.89
N LEU A 162 -11.16 -11.55 -5.78
CA LEU A 162 -9.83 -12.05 -6.10
C LEU A 162 -9.40 -13.24 -5.24
N ILE A 163 -9.60 -13.21 -3.92
CA ILE A 163 -9.18 -14.34 -3.07
C ILE A 163 -9.97 -15.61 -3.41
N ASN A 164 -11.26 -15.50 -3.74
CA ASN A 164 -12.05 -16.66 -4.16
C ASN A 164 -11.59 -17.21 -5.51
N GLU A 165 -11.20 -16.35 -6.46
CA GLU A 165 -10.62 -16.77 -7.73
C GLU A 165 -9.27 -17.48 -7.52
N ILE A 166 -8.41 -16.96 -6.64
CA ILE A 166 -7.13 -17.57 -6.27
C ILE A 166 -7.33 -18.96 -5.67
N ILE A 167 -8.25 -19.10 -4.69
CA ILE A 167 -8.56 -20.38 -4.05
C ILE A 167 -9.03 -21.40 -5.09
N ARG A 168 -9.92 -20.99 -6.00
CA ARG A 168 -10.43 -21.87 -7.07
C ARG A 168 -9.32 -22.36 -7.99
N ILE A 169 -8.43 -21.47 -8.45
CA ILE A 169 -7.31 -21.83 -9.32
C ILE A 169 -6.36 -22.78 -8.58
N TYR A 170 -6.06 -22.50 -7.31
CA TYR A 170 -5.24 -23.37 -6.46
C TYR A 170 -5.82 -24.79 -6.37
N HIS A 171 -7.12 -24.93 -6.11
CA HIS A 171 -7.77 -26.24 -6.05
C HIS A 171 -7.84 -26.96 -7.40
N ASP A 172 -7.90 -26.23 -8.51
CA ASP A 172 -7.89 -26.82 -9.85
C ASP A 172 -6.48 -27.24 -10.30
N SER A 173 -5.41 -26.58 -9.80
CA SER A 173 -4.01 -26.98 -10.07
C SER A 173 -3.55 -28.22 -9.29
N GLU A 174 -4.20 -28.53 -8.17
CA GLU A 174 -3.87 -29.69 -7.32
C GLU A 174 -4.58 -30.99 -7.74
N LYS A 175 -5.43 -30.97 -8.78
CA LYS A 175 -6.17 -32.12 -9.33
C LYS A 175 -5.44 -32.77 -10.51
#